data_AF-A0A403K2U7-F1
#
_entry.id   AF-A0A403K2U7-F1
#
_cell.length_a   1.000
_cell.length_b   1.000
_cell.length_c   1.000
_cell.angle_alpha   90.00
_cell.angle_beta   90.00
_cell.angle_gamma   90.00
#
_symmetry.space_group_name_H-M   'P 1'
#
loop_
_entity.id
_entity.type
_entity.pdbx_description
1 polymer ?
#
loop_
_entity_poly.entity_id
_entity_poly.type
_entity_poly.pdbx_seq_one_letter_code
_entity_poly.pdbx_strand_id
1 'polypeptide(L)'
;MGRLLKKNRRESQGSDKVKPTKEKWKKVISGKVWKNTEKTLKRHGMRFLPDNYAMDDTGVSTPEHVRKLYLLHLAAAGIRENQKLSVELCRLPARMKKEAGTEYVILPSSVRRKSSAYNGKFFSGHTPGFKYNLFTQLLDCYGDDIAQELAESLPVTRMEIALAPEFYIPAWFNVSSAFALLMLECSRLNLKDEYGQLSQIIRMLKTSSFPGPEDLAGALFFSMVTPGISEILTFHSFFENDRKMKKQGNDARINAINEYIWNMNDKSFLRQGKIN
;
A
#
# COMPACT_ATOMS: atom_id res chain seq x y z
N MET A 1 -48.22 -34.74 43.29
CA MET A 1 -48.67 -34.75 41.88
C MET A 1 -47.62 -34.03 41.03
N GLY A 2 -47.11 -34.69 39.98
CA GLY A 2 -46.26 -34.07 38.92
C GLY A 2 -44.75 -34.21 39.12
N ARG A 3 -44.15 -35.41 39.00
CA ARG A 3 -43.56 -36.03 37.79
C ARG A 3 -42.35 -35.29 37.18
N LEU A 4 -41.17 -35.82 37.53
CA LEU A 4 -40.08 -36.26 36.63
C LEU A 4 -40.36 -36.11 35.13
N LEU A 5 -39.48 -35.39 34.41
CA LEU A 5 -39.07 -35.77 33.06
C LEU A 5 -37.58 -35.44 32.84
N LYS A 6 -36.81 -36.52 32.79
CA LYS A 6 -35.45 -36.65 32.27
C LYS A 6 -35.45 -36.42 30.75
N LYS A 7 -34.29 -35.96 30.26
CA LYS A 7 -33.71 -36.18 28.91
C LYS A 7 -34.63 -35.90 27.71
N ASN A 8 -34.22 -34.95 26.88
CA ASN A 8 -33.89 -35.30 25.50
C ASN A 8 -32.73 -34.47 24.97
N ARG A 9 -31.57 -35.13 24.98
CA ARG A 9 -30.34 -34.82 24.28
C ARG A 9 -30.64 -34.97 22.79
N ARG A 10 -30.77 -33.86 22.06
CA ARG A 10 -30.60 -33.88 20.60
C ARG A 10 -29.18 -33.45 20.30
N GLU A 11 -28.39 -34.45 19.98
CA GLU A 11 -27.17 -34.35 19.22
C GLU A 11 -27.49 -33.64 17.90
N SER A 12 -27.07 -32.39 17.75
CA SER A 12 -26.85 -31.79 16.44
C SER A 12 -25.36 -31.58 16.29
N GLN A 13 -24.75 -32.61 15.68
CA GLN A 13 -23.69 -32.56 14.69
C GLN A 13 -22.57 -31.54 14.93
N GLY A 14 -21.39 -32.09 15.24
CA GLY A 14 -20.13 -31.36 15.21
C GLY A 14 -19.95 -30.64 13.89
N SER A 15 -19.94 -29.31 13.96
CA SER A 15 -18.92 -28.58 13.24
C SER A 15 -17.73 -28.54 14.18
N ASP A 16 -16.60 -29.11 13.77
CA ASP A 16 -15.32 -28.77 14.35
C ASP A 16 -15.11 -27.27 14.13
N LYS A 17 -15.65 -26.46 15.05
CA LYS A 17 -15.15 -25.13 15.30
C LYS A 17 -13.74 -25.35 15.82
N VAL A 18 -12.78 -25.35 14.88
CA VAL A 18 -11.36 -25.24 15.16
C VAL A 18 -11.22 -24.15 16.21
N LYS A 19 -11.00 -24.55 17.46
CA LYS A 19 -10.65 -23.60 18.52
C LYS A 19 -9.39 -22.90 18.01
N PRO A 20 -9.35 -21.56 17.92
CA PRO A 20 -8.12 -20.85 17.58
C PRO A 20 -7.04 -21.36 18.52
N THR A 21 -5.99 -21.96 17.96
CA THR A 21 -4.82 -22.35 18.74
C THR A 21 -4.31 -21.06 19.39
N LYS A 22 -4.19 -21.06 20.73
CA LYS A 22 -3.71 -19.96 21.60
C LYS A 22 -2.27 -19.48 21.31
N GLU A 23 -1.79 -19.69 20.09
CA GLU A 23 -0.42 -19.49 19.61
C GLU A 23 -0.35 -18.73 18.28
N LYS A 24 -1.48 -18.53 17.56
CA LYS A 24 -1.44 -17.83 16.27
C LYS A 24 -0.94 -16.40 16.40
N TRP A 25 -1.44 -15.64 17.38
CA TRP A 25 -1.00 -14.27 17.61
C TRP A 25 0.51 -14.21 17.92
N LYS A 26 1.06 -15.18 18.67
CA LYS A 26 2.50 -15.27 18.95
C LYS A 26 3.32 -15.43 17.67
N LYS A 27 2.85 -16.27 16.74
CA LYS A 27 3.45 -16.44 15.41
C LYS A 27 3.38 -15.16 14.58
N VAL A 28 2.28 -14.42 14.66
CA VAL A 28 2.11 -13.13 13.98
C VAL A 28 3.10 -12.10 14.51
N ILE A 29 3.16 -11.87 15.82
CA ILE A 29 3.98 -10.80 16.40
C ILE A 29 5.49 -11.05 16.30
N SER A 30 5.90 -12.32 16.18
CA SER A 30 7.28 -12.72 15.93
C SER A 30 7.64 -12.71 14.44
N GLY A 31 6.65 -12.64 13.55
CA GLY A 31 6.82 -12.70 12.10
C GLY A 31 7.47 -11.47 11.48
N LYS A 32 8.17 -11.68 10.36
CA LYS A 32 8.87 -10.62 9.60
C LYS A 32 7.93 -9.51 9.12
N VAL A 33 6.72 -9.87 8.70
CA VAL A 33 5.70 -8.91 8.23
C VAL A 33 5.30 -7.97 9.37
N TRP A 34 4.99 -8.51 10.54
CA TRP A 34 4.66 -7.70 11.72
C TRP A 34 5.79 -6.74 12.10
N LYS A 35 7.04 -7.23 12.11
CA LYS A 35 8.21 -6.37 12.38
C LYS A 35 8.40 -5.28 11.32
N ASN A 36 8.06 -5.54 10.06
CA ASN A 36 8.07 -4.51 9.01
C ASN A 36 6.95 -3.48 9.18
N THR A 37 5.77 -3.92 9.59
CA THR A 37 4.65 -3.03 9.98
C THR A 37 5.08 -2.11 11.13
N GLU A 38 5.63 -2.67 12.21
CA GLU A 38 6.16 -1.91 13.35
C GLU A 38 7.21 -0.88 12.91
N LYS A 39 8.22 -1.31 12.14
CA LYS A 39 9.27 -0.42 11.62
C LYS A 39 8.72 0.71 10.76
N THR A 40 7.63 0.48 10.03
CA THR A 40 7.03 1.49 9.16
C THR A 40 6.26 2.53 9.97
N LEU A 41 5.46 2.07 10.95
CA LEU A 41 4.75 2.96 11.86
C LEU A 41 5.72 3.82 12.68
N LYS A 42 6.81 3.23 13.20
CA LYS A 42 7.86 3.95 13.92
C LYS A 42 8.55 5.01 13.06
N ARG A 43 8.93 4.65 11.83
CA ARG A 43 9.58 5.58 10.89
C ARG A 43 8.70 6.76 10.51
N HIS A 44 7.38 6.59 10.52
CA HIS A 44 6.42 7.67 10.24
C HIS A 44 5.93 8.40 11.49
N GLY A 45 6.53 8.12 12.66
CA GLY A 45 6.18 8.81 13.91
C GLY A 45 4.74 8.56 14.36
N MET A 46 4.16 7.42 13.97
CA MET A 46 2.77 7.10 14.31
C MET A 46 2.63 6.90 15.82
N ARG A 47 1.55 7.44 16.36
CA ARG A 47 1.15 7.36 17.77
C ARG A 47 -0.11 6.53 17.89
N PHE A 48 -0.27 5.88 19.03
CA PHE A 48 -1.52 5.21 19.39
C PHE A 48 -2.11 5.99 20.55
N LEU A 49 -3.37 6.37 20.42
CA LEU A 49 -4.08 7.13 21.43
C LEU A 49 -5.27 6.29 21.92
N PRO A 50 -5.57 6.28 23.22
CA PRO A 50 -6.84 5.76 23.72
C PRO A 50 -8.00 6.51 23.06
N ASP A 51 -9.17 5.85 22.95
CA ASP A 51 -10.36 6.33 22.21
C ASP A 51 -10.87 7.74 22.62
N ASN A 52 -10.33 8.32 23.70
CA ASN A 52 -10.73 9.61 24.27
C ASN A 52 -9.99 10.82 23.66
N TYR A 53 -9.08 10.63 22.70
CA TYR A 53 -8.37 11.72 22.03
C TYR A 53 -8.98 12.02 20.65
N ALA A 54 -9.14 13.30 20.34
CA ALA A 54 -9.65 13.75 19.04
C ALA A 54 -8.80 13.18 17.89
N MET A 55 -9.48 12.52 16.93
CA MET A 55 -8.89 11.78 15.80
C MET A 55 -8.36 12.67 14.67
N ASP A 56 -8.32 14.00 14.86
CA ASP A 56 -8.05 14.96 13.79
C ASP A 56 -6.55 15.10 13.48
N ASP A 57 -5.69 14.42 14.25
CA ASP A 57 -4.24 14.52 14.12
C ASP A 57 -3.67 13.57 13.05
N THR A 58 -2.98 14.16 12.06
CA THR A 58 -2.18 13.41 11.07
C THR A 58 -1.00 12.73 11.76
N GLY A 59 -1.20 11.54 12.30
CA GLY A 59 -0.17 10.85 13.09
C GLY A 59 -0.71 9.79 14.03
N VAL A 60 -2.02 9.60 14.12
CA VAL A 60 -2.64 8.56 14.95
C VAL A 60 -2.82 7.27 14.14
N SER A 61 -2.50 6.13 14.74
CA SER A 61 -2.72 4.79 14.19
C SER A 61 -3.73 4.04 15.05
N THR A 62 -4.60 3.28 14.39
CA THR A 62 -5.64 2.44 14.99
C THR A 62 -5.35 0.97 14.69
N PRO A 63 -6.02 0.01 15.39
CA PRO A 63 -5.95 -1.41 15.05
C PRO A 63 -6.21 -1.69 13.57
N GLU A 64 -7.20 -1.02 12.98
CA GLU A 64 -7.54 -1.16 11.55
C GLU A 64 -6.42 -0.65 10.63
N HIS A 65 -5.76 0.45 11.01
CA HIS A 65 -4.57 0.92 10.29
C HIS A 65 -3.45 -0.14 10.34
N VAL A 66 -3.17 -0.71 11.53
CA VAL A 66 -2.18 -1.79 11.67
C VAL A 66 -2.52 -2.97 10.76
N ARG A 67 -3.80 -3.38 10.71
CA ARG A 67 -4.30 -4.45 9.85
C ARG A 67 -4.00 -4.17 8.38
N LYS A 68 -4.45 -3.02 7.85
CA LYS A 68 -4.22 -2.62 6.46
C LYS A 68 -2.73 -2.60 6.11
N LEU A 69 -1.90 -2.03 6.99
CA LEU A 69 -0.45 -1.94 6.75
C LEU A 69 0.23 -3.31 6.77
N TYR A 70 -0.21 -4.21 7.65
CA TYR A 70 0.26 -5.60 7.67
C TYR A 70 -0.06 -6.33 6.36
N LEU A 71 -1.30 -6.19 5.84
CA LEU A 71 -1.70 -6.80 4.57
C LEU A 71 -0.87 -6.26 3.38
N LEU A 72 -0.54 -4.96 3.38
CA LEU A 72 0.34 -4.39 2.35
C LEU A 72 1.78 -4.93 2.46
N HIS A 73 2.30 -5.14 3.67
CA HIS A 73 3.61 -5.78 3.85
C HIS A 73 3.62 -7.25 3.41
N LEU A 74 2.50 -7.97 3.56
CA LEU A 74 2.32 -9.32 2.99
C LEU A 74 2.37 -9.28 1.47
N ALA A 75 1.60 -8.39 0.85
CA ALA A 75 1.58 -8.24 -0.61
C ALA A 75 2.97 -7.89 -1.16
N ALA A 76 3.67 -6.95 -0.52
CA ALA A 76 5.04 -6.60 -0.90
C ALA A 76 6.05 -7.74 -0.66
N ALA A 77 5.85 -8.57 0.37
CA ALA A 77 6.67 -9.77 0.60
C ALA A 77 6.49 -10.78 -0.53
N GLY A 78 5.24 -11.04 -0.94
CA GLY A 78 4.94 -11.95 -2.04
C GLY A 78 5.53 -11.52 -3.38
N ILE A 79 5.55 -10.21 -3.70
CA ILE A 79 6.25 -9.72 -4.89
C ILE A 79 7.74 -10.05 -4.81
N ARG A 80 8.37 -9.77 -3.66
CA ARG A 80 9.82 -9.98 -3.47
C ARG A 80 10.22 -11.45 -3.53
N GLU A 81 9.34 -12.36 -3.11
CA GLU A 81 9.57 -13.80 -3.20
C GLU A 81 9.76 -14.27 -4.65
N ASN A 82 9.12 -13.62 -5.62
CA ASN A 82 9.29 -13.93 -7.04
C ASN A 82 10.58 -13.39 -7.66
N GLN A 83 11.36 -12.58 -6.92
CA GLN A 83 12.65 -11.99 -7.31
C GLN A 83 12.69 -11.12 -8.59
N LYS A 84 11.57 -10.95 -9.30
CA LYS A 84 11.50 -10.17 -10.55
C LYS A 84 11.47 -8.66 -10.34
N LEU A 85 10.95 -8.19 -9.20
CA LEU A 85 10.79 -6.78 -8.91
C LEU A 85 11.12 -6.49 -7.44
N SER A 86 12.05 -5.57 -7.20
CA SER A 86 12.30 -5.08 -5.85
C SER A 86 11.28 -4.00 -5.51
N VAL A 87 10.51 -4.20 -4.43
CA VAL A 87 9.45 -3.29 -4.01
C VAL A 87 9.53 -2.89 -2.53
N GLU A 88 9.03 -1.69 -2.25
CA GLU A 88 8.92 -1.11 -0.92
C GLU A 88 7.56 -0.41 -0.75
N LEU A 89 7.15 -0.24 0.51
CA LEU A 89 5.99 0.60 0.83
C LEU A 89 6.45 2.05 0.97
N CYS A 90 5.69 2.96 0.38
CA CYS A 90 5.88 4.39 0.51
C CYS A 90 4.58 5.05 1.01
N ARG A 91 4.71 6.10 1.83
CA ARG A 91 3.57 6.91 2.25
C ARG A 91 3.21 7.87 1.11
N LEU A 92 1.93 7.96 0.79
CA LEU A 92 1.41 8.92 -0.18
C LEU A 92 1.45 10.35 0.39
N PRO A 93 1.80 11.36 -0.42
CA PRO A 93 1.68 12.76 -0.01
C PRO A 93 0.20 13.13 0.22
N ALA A 94 -0.05 14.17 1.01
CA ALA A 94 -1.40 14.55 1.46
C ALA A 94 -2.42 14.68 0.32
N ARG A 95 -2.01 15.26 -0.82
CA ARG A 95 -2.83 15.35 -2.04
C ARG A 95 -3.30 13.98 -2.52
N MET A 96 -2.36 13.06 -2.76
CA MET A 96 -2.69 11.71 -3.22
C MET A 96 -3.45 10.90 -2.17
N LYS A 97 -3.15 11.07 -0.87
CA LYS A 97 -3.86 10.39 0.22
C LYS A 97 -5.36 10.69 0.18
N LYS A 98 -5.73 11.95 -0.01
CA LYS A 98 -7.14 12.40 -0.03
C LYS A 98 -7.93 11.70 -1.15
N GLU A 99 -7.30 11.51 -2.29
CA GLU A 99 -7.92 10.90 -3.48
C GLU A 99 -7.95 9.37 -3.37
N ALA A 100 -6.86 8.77 -2.91
CA ALA A 100 -6.71 7.31 -2.86
C ALA A 100 -7.43 6.64 -1.68
N GLY A 101 -7.88 7.41 -0.68
CA GLY A 101 -8.54 6.88 0.52
C GLY A 101 -7.65 6.01 1.41
N THR A 102 -6.34 6.01 1.18
CA THR A 102 -5.35 5.26 1.95
C THR A 102 -4.01 5.98 1.98
N GLU A 103 -3.15 5.61 2.94
CA GLU A 103 -1.90 6.32 3.20
C GLU A 103 -0.69 5.73 2.48
N TYR A 104 -0.79 4.53 1.91
CA TYR A 104 0.37 3.77 1.44
C TYR A 104 0.18 3.21 0.04
N VAL A 105 1.29 3.12 -0.68
CA VAL A 105 1.43 2.49 -1.99
C VAL A 105 2.62 1.54 -1.98
N ILE A 106 2.51 0.41 -2.69
CA ILE A 106 3.63 -0.49 -2.97
C ILE A 106 4.24 -0.07 -4.30
N LEU A 107 5.53 0.22 -4.33
CA LEU A 107 6.20 0.73 -5.53
C LEU A 107 7.61 0.16 -5.69
N PRO A 108 8.23 0.28 -6.89
CA PRO A 108 9.60 -0.17 -7.11
C PRO A 108 10.60 0.57 -6.21
N SER A 109 11.49 -0.15 -5.54
CA SER A 109 12.47 0.42 -4.60
C SER A 109 13.36 1.51 -5.24
N SER A 110 13.61 1.42 -6.55
CA SER A 110 14.33 2.44 -7.32
C SER A 110 13.62 3.79 -7.30
N VAL A 111 12.30 3.80 -7.44
CA VAL A 111 11.48 5.02 -7.40
C VAL A 111 11.49 5.63 -6.00
N ARG A 112 11.42 4.81 -4.94
CA ARG A 112 11.53 5.30 -3.56
C ARG A 112 12.82 6.07 -3.34
N ARG A 113 13.96 5.49 -3.78
CA ARG A 113 15.28 6.12 -3.66
C ARG A 113 15.36 7.43 -4.45
N LYS A 114 14.83 7.44 -5.68
CA LYS A 114 14.75 8.66 -6.51
C LYS A 114 13.94 9.76 -5.82
N SER A 115 12.77 9.44 -5.28
CA SER A 115 11.92 10.39 -4.55
C SER A 115 12.58 10.91 -3.28
N SER A 116 13.26 10.05 -2.51
CA SER A 116 14.05 10.50 -1.35
C SER A 116 15.17 11.46 -1.74
N ALA A 117 15.86 11.20 -2.86
CA ALA A 117 16.94 12.06 -3.34
C ALA A 117 16.41 13.42 -3.83
N TYR A 118 15.24 13.42 -4.48
CA TYR A 118 14.59 14.64 -4.96
C TYR A 118 14.19 15.57 -3.82
N ASN A 119 13.55 15.03 -2.79
CA ASN A 119 13.03 15.82 -1.67
C ASN A 119 14.11 16.35 -0.74
N GLY A 120 15.41 16.14 -1.00
CA GLY A 120 16.46 16.44 -0.03
C GLY A 120 16.17 15.82 1.34
N LYS A 121 16.89 16.22 2.39
CA LYS A 121 16.59 15.76 3.76
C LYS A 121 15.35 16.47 4.36
N PHE A 122 14.33 16.84 3.57
CA PHE A 122 13.11 17.48 4.08
C PHE A 122 12.25 16.55 4.97
N PHE A 123 12.57 15.25 5.03
CA PHE A 123 12.02 14.32 6.02
C PHE A 123 12.91 14.15 7.27
N SER A 124 13.64 15.19 7.67
CA SER A 124 14.50 15.17 8.87
C SER A 124 13.74 15.46 10.18
N GLY A 125 12.42 15.64 10.13
CA GLY A 125 11.57 15.54 11.31
C GLY A 125 11.43 14.09 11.75
N HIS A 126 12.41 13.55 12.48
CA HIS A 126 12.20 12.33 13.26
C HIS A 126 11.25 12.64 14.40
N THR A 127 9.94 12.62 14.14
CA THR A 127 8.96 12.47 15.21
C THR A 127 9.17 11.08 15.78
N PRO A 128 9.60 10.93 17.05
CA PRO A 128 9.79 9.62 17.63
C PRO A 128 8.44 8.89 17.61
N GLY A 129 8.39 7.73 16.96
CA GLY A 129 7.24 6.83 17.08
C GLY A 129 7.14 6.27 18.50
N PHE A 130 6.20 5.35 18.71
CA PHE A 130 6.06 4.65 19.99
C PHE A 130 7.36 3.93 20.42
N LYS A 131 7.66 4.00 21.73
CA LYS A 131 8.93 3.51 22.32
C LYS A 131 9.01 1.99 22.34
N TYR A 132 7.89 1.32 22.67
CA TYR A 132 7.85 -0.13 22.86
C TYR A 132 7.63 -0.88 21.53
N ASN A 133 7.47 -2.20 21.58
CA ASN A 133 7.05 -2.97 20.40
C ASN A 133 5.56 -2.70 20.10
N LEU A 134 5.14 -2.97 18.86
CA LEU A 134 3.78 -2.64 18.40
C LEU A 134 2.70 -3.34 19.23
N PHE A 135 2.94 -4.58 19.66
CA PHE A 135 1.95 -5.34 20.40
C PHE A 135 1.74 -4.76 21.80
N THR A 136 2.82 -4.43 22.52
CA THR A 136 2.75 -3.71 23.80
C THR A 136 2.01 -2.39 23.66
N GLN A 137 2.27 -1.63 22.59
CA GLN A 137 1.58 -0.36 22.37
C GLN A 137 0.07 -0.53 22.14
N LEU A 138 -0.34 -1.61 21.48
CA LEU A 138 -1.75 -1.96 21.31
C LEU A 138 -2.40 -2.37 22.64
N LEU A 139 -1.69 -3.18 23.45
CA LEU A 139 -2.14 -3.55 24.80
C LEU A 139 -2.38 -2.32 25.67
N ASP A 140 -1.43 -1.40 25.70
CA ASP A 140 -1.50 -0.21 26.55
C ASP A 140 -2.65 0.74 26.15
N CYS A 141 -2.96 0.84 24.86
CA CYS A 141 -3.97 1.79 24.35
C CYS A 141 -5.38 1.21 24.19
N TYR A 142 -5.50 -0.09 23.89
CA TYR A 142 -6.77 -0.72 23.51
C TYR A 142 -7.12 -1.96 24.37
N GLY A 143 -6.23 -2.38 25.27
CA GLY A 143 -6.44 -3.56 26.12
C GLY A 143 -6.10 -4.89 25.44
N ASP A 144 -6.14 -5.95 26.24
CA ASP A 144 -5.69 -7.29 25.85
C ASP A 144 -6.58 -7.92 24.77
N ASP A 145 -7.90 -7.83 24.94
CA ASP A 145 -8.87 -8.42 24.02
C ASP A 145 -8.69 -7.89 22.59
N ILE A 146 -8.61 -6.57 22.41
CA ILE A 146 -8.47 -5.94 21.09
C ILE A 146 -7.10 -6.26 20.46
N ALA A 147 -6.02 -6.20 21.24
CA ALA A 147 -4.68 -6.47 20.72
C ALA A 147 -4.54 -7.93 20.26
N GLN A 148 -5.04 -8.87 21.06
CA GLN A 148 -5.04 -10.30 20.72
C GLN A 148 -5.96 -10.59 19.53
N GLU A 149 -7.20 -10.09 19.55
CA GLU A 149 -8.14 -10.28 18.45
C GLU A 149 -7.58 -9.77 17.12
N LEU A 150 -6.97 -8.58 17.13
CA LEU A 150 -6.27 -8.05 15.96
C LEU A 150 -5.21 -9.04 15.48
N ALA A 151 -4.29 -9.45 16.36
CA ALA A 151 -3.20 -10.35 15.98
C ALA A 151 -3.68 -11.72 15.49
N GLU A 152 -4.74 -12.28 16.09
CA GLU A 152 -5.34 -13.55 15.66
C GLU A 152 -6.08 -13.43 14.33
N SER A 153 -6.66 -12.26 14.03
CA SER A 153 -7.35 -11.99 12.77
C SER A 153 -6.41 -11.86 11.57
N LEU A 154 -5.11 -11.67 11.79
CA LEU A 154 -4.15 -11.43 10.71
C LEU A 154 -3.81 -12.75 9.97
N PRO A 155 -3.77 -12.73 8.63
CA PRO A 155 -3.46 -13.92 7.85
C PRO A 155 -1.96 -14.26 7.93
N VAL A 156 -1.65 -15.56 8.01
CA VAL A 156 -0.27 -16.06 8.09
C VAL A 156 0.00 -17.14 7.04
N THR A 157 -1.00 -17.96 6.73
CA THR A 157 -0.91 -19.03 5.73
C THR A 157 -1.35 -18.55 4.35
N ARG A 158 -0.92 -19.23 3.29
CA ARG A 158 -1.37 -18.93 1.91
C ARG A 158 -2.90 -18.97 1.76
N MET A 159 -3.54 -19.92 2.45
CA MET A 159 -5.00 -20.05 2.44
C MET A 159 -5.68 -18.85 3.12
N GLU A 160 -5.23 -18.44 4.30
CA GLU A 160 -5.76 -17.25 4.98
C GLU A 160 -5.53 -15.98 4.17
N ILE A 161 -4.37 -15.85 3.52
CA ILE A 161 -4.04 -14.70 2.65
C ILE A 161 -5.00 -14.63 1.46
N ALA A 162 -5.34 -15.78 0.86
CA ALA A 162 -6.26 -15.83 -0.27
C ALA A 162 -7.71 -15.48 0.11
N LEU A 163 -8.08 -15.65 1.38
CA LEU A 163 -9.41 -15.39 1.92
C LEU A 163 -9.53 -14.02 2.62
N ALA A 164 -8.47 -13.21 2.65
CA ALA A 164 -8.50 -11.89 3.28
C ALA A 164 -9.48 -10.96 2.53
N PRO A 165 -10.49 -10.38 3.21
CA PRO A 165 -11.58 -9.66 2.54
C PRO A 165 -11.20 -8.26 2.04
N GLU A 166 -10.12 -7.66 2.54
CA GLU A 166 -9.82 -6.24 2.29
C GLU A 166 -9.29 -5.98 0.87
N PHE A 167 -8.46 -6.87 0.34
CA PHE A 167 -8.04 -6.89 -1.06
C PHE A 167 -7.37 -8.23 -1.42
N TYR A 168 -7.49 -8.64 -2.68
CA TYR A 168 -6.97 -9.92 -3.17
C TYR A 168 -5.44 -9.92 -3.27
N ILE A 169 -4.76 -10.16 -2.14
CA ILE A 169 -3.29 -10.22 -2.02
C ILE A 169 -2.64 -11.18 -3.04
N PRO A 170 -3.19 -12.36 -3.37
CA PRO A 170 -2.56 -13.25 -4.33
C PRO A 170 -2.34 -12.64 -5.73
N ALA A 171 -3.04 -11.56 -6.11
CA ALA A 171 -2.70 -10.83 -7.34
C ALA A 171 -1.28 -10.25 -7.32
N TRP A 172 -0.79 -9.79 -6.17
CA TRP A 172 0.57 -9.25 -6.02
C TRP A 172 1.63 -10.35 -6.17
N PHE A 173 1.27 -11.61 -5.93
CA PHE A 173 2.20 -12.74 -6.05
C PHE A 173 2.49 -13.12 -7.49
N ASN A 174 1.93 -12.44 -8.49
CA ASN A 174 2.24 -12.67 -9.91
C ASN A 174 2.81 -11.43 -10.60
N VAL A 175 3.09 -10.37 -9.86
CA VAL A 175 3.64 -9.13 -10.40
C VAL A 175 5.10 -9.35 -10.80
N SER A 176 5.39 -9.12 -12.08
CA SER A 176 6.73 -9.25 -12.65
C SER A 176 7.31 -7.93 -13.17
N SER A 177 6.53 -6.85 -13.19
CA SER A 177 6.91 -5.58 -13.82
C SER A 177 6.34 -4.38 -13.05
N ALA A 178 7.01 -3.24 -13.14
CA ALA A 178 6.54 -2.00 -12.51
C ALA A 178 5.22 -1.52 -13.12
N PHE A 179 5.00 -1.73 -14.43
CA PHE A 179 3.73 -1.37 -15.05
C PHE A 179 2.57 -2.23 -14.54
N ALA A 180 2.78 -3.55 -14.40
CA ALA A 180 1.78 -4.43 -13.80
C ALA A 180 1.49 -4.06 -12.35
N LEU A 181 2.52 -3.68 -11.58
CA LEU A 181 2.35 -3.16 -10.21
C LEU A 181 1.52 -1.87 -10.21
N LEU A 182 1.82 -0.92 -11.10
CA LEU A 182 1.09 0.35 -11.19
C LEU A 182 -0.40 0.13 -11.46
N MET A 183 -0.73 -0.77 -12.38
CA MET A 183 -2.10 -1.16 -12.67
C MET A 183 -2.81 -1.72 -11.43
N LEU A 184 -2.18 -2.66 -10.72
CA LEU A 184 -2.77 -3.24 -9.50
C LEU A 184 -2.93 -2.20 -8.39
N GLU A 185 -1.94 -1.33 -8.20
CA GLU A 185 -2.04 -0.25 -7.23
C GLU A 185 -3.12 0.76 -7.60
N CYS A 186 -3.28 1.14 -8.87
CA CYS A 186 -4.38 2.01 -9.28
C CYS A 186 -5.74 1.40 -8.94
N SER A 187 -5.93 0.10 -9.21
CA SER A 187 -7.15 -0.62 -8.82
C SER A 187 -7.37 -0.59 -7.30
N ARG A 188 -6.33 -0.92 -6.51
CA ARG A 188 -6.38 -0.94 -5.04
C ARG A 188 -6.62 0.44 -4.42
N LEU A 189 -6.07 1.49 -5.02
CA LEU A 189 -6.17 2.89 -4.59
C LEU A 189 -7.47 3.56 -5.09
N ASN A 190 -8.40 2.80 -5.68
CA ASN A 190 -9.66 3.30 -6.26
C ASN A 190 -9.48 4.34 -7.39
N LEU A 191 -8.35 4.28 -8.09
CA LEU A 191 -8.00 5.11 -9.25
C LEU A 191 -8.48 4.43 -10.54
N LYS A 192 -9.81 4.25 -10.66
CA LYS A 192 -10.44 3.44 -11.72
C LYS A 192 -10.28 4.06 -13.11
N ASP A 193 -10.34 5.38 -13.21
CA ASP A 193 -10.21 6.09 -14.48
C ASP A 193 -8.77 6.02 -15.00
N GLU A 194 -7.79 6.12 -14.11
CA GLU A 194 -6.37 5.98 -14.41
C GLU A 194 -6.04 4.54 -14.80
N TYR A 195 -6.59 3.55 -14.08
CA TYR A 195 -6.51 2.13 -14.47
C TYR A 195 -7.04 1.89 -15.89
N GLY A 196 -8.21 2.46 -16.21
CA GLY A 196 -8.83 2.36 -17.54
C GLY A 196 -7.97 2.98 -18.63
N GLN A 197 -7.34 4.12 -18.36
CA GLN A 197 -6.44 4.80 -19.29
C GLN A 197 -5.13 4.06 -19.47
N LEU A 198 -4.49 3.60 -18.40
CA LEU A 198 -3.28 2.77 -18.46
C LEU A 198 -3.52 1.49 -19.28
N SER A 199 -4.70 0.88 -19.16
CA SER A 199 -5.11 -0.26 -20.00
C SER A 199 -5.16 0.07 -21.50
N GLN A 200 -5.56 1.29 -21.85
CA GLN A 200 -5.55 1.75 -23.25
C GLN A 200 -4.14 2.07 -23.72
N ILE A 201 -3.35 2.73 -22.88
CA ILE A 201 -1.95 3.07 -23.15
C ILE A 201 -1.15 1.80 -23.41
N ILE A 202 -1.21 0.78 -22.55
CA ILE A 202 -0.42 -0.44 -22.76
C ILE A 202 -0.80 -1.18 -24.05
N ARG A 203 -2.07 -1.17 -24.45
CA ARG A 203 -2.50 -1.74 -25.74
C ARG A 203 -1.89 -0.98 -26.92
N MET A 204 -1.92 0.34 -26.86
CA MET A 204 -1.28 1.21 -27.87
C MET A 204 0.23 0.98 -27.91
N LEU A 205 0.89 0.91 -26.76
CA LEU A 205 2.33 0.73 -26.69
C LEU A 205 2.78 -0.63 -27.22
N LYS A 206 2.01 -1.71 -26.99
CA LYS A 206 2.28 -3.04 -27.55
C LYS A 206 2.27 -3.08 -29.08
N THR A 207 1.49 -2.21 -29.72
CA THR A 207 1.40 -2.11 -31.18
C THR A 207 2.47 -1.18 -31.77
N SER A 208 3.19 -0.45 -30.92
CA SER A 208 4.29 0.43 -31.32
C SER A 208 5.63 -0.20 -30.96
N SER A 209 6.71 0.16 -31.64
CA SER A 209 8.09 -0.23 -31.30
C SER A 209 8.63 0.44 -30.03
N PHE A 210 7.74 0.79 -29.09
CA PHE A 210 8.03 1.59 -27.91
C PHE A 210 8.55 0.76 -26.73
N PRO A 211 9.79 0.98 -26.25
CA PRO A 211 10.36 0.21 -25.14
C PRO A 211 9.94 0.70 -23.73
N GLY A 212 9.10 1.72 -23.60
CA GLY A 212 8.93 2.47 -22.34
C GLY A 212 7.76 2.18 -21.38
N PRO A 213 7.03 1.04 -21.38
CA PRO A 213 6.03 0.78 -20.32
C PRO A 213 6.64 0.82 -18.90
N GLU A 214 7.83 0.27 -18.71
CA GLU A 214 8.49 0.24 -17.39
C GLU A 214 8.97 1.64 -16.97
N ASP A 215 9.51 2.42 -17.90
CA ASP A 215 9.92 3.80 -17.65
C ASP A 215 8.72 4.70 -17.35
N LEU A 216 7.61 4.51 -18.07
CA LEU A 216 6.35 5.18 -17.79
C LEU A 216 5.86 4.85 -16.38
N ALA A 217 5.87 3.57 -16.00
CA ALA A 217 5.47 3.15 -14.67
C ALA A 217 6.36 3.79 -13.58
N GLY A 218 7.67 3.81 -13.80
CA GLY A 218 8.63 4.48 -12.92
C GLY A 218 8.35 5.98 -12.77
N ALA A 219 8.09 6.67 -13.88
CA ALA A 219 7.75 8.10 -13.91
C ALA A 219 6.43 8.40 -13.19
N LEU A 220 5.40 7.57 -13.40
CA LEU A 220 4.10 7.72 -12.76
C LEU A 220 4.16 7.43 -11.26
N PHE A 221 4.83 6.35 -10.83
CA PHE A 221 5.06 6.12 -9.40
C PHE A 221 5.83 7.28 -8.77
N PHE A 222 6.85 7.81 -9.45
CA PHE A 222 7.63 8.93 -8.96
C PHE A 222 6.74 10.17 -8.76
N SER A 223 5.88 10.49 -9.74
CA SER A 223 4.93 11.60 -9.65
C SER A 223 3.88 11.43 -8.55
N MET A 224 3.49 10.18 -8.26
CA MET A 224 2.50 9.86 -7.24
C MET A 224 3.05 10.10 -5.83
N VAL A 225 4.32 9.79 -5.58
CA VAL A 225 4.88 9.79 -4.23
C VAL A 225 5.78 10.98 -3.91
N THR A 226 6.10 11.80 -4.90
CA THR A 226 7.02 12.93 -4.72
C THR A 226 6.23 14.22 -4.50
N PRO A 227 6.24 14.79 -3.28
CA PRO A 227 5.66 16.10 -3.06
C PRO A 227 6.45 17.20 -3.79
N GLY A 228 5.81 18.33 -4.09
CA GLY A 228 6.48 19.50 -4.65
C GLY A 228 6.90 19.39 -6.12
N ILE A 229 6.53 18.31 -6.83
CA ILE A 229 6.70 18.24 -8.28
C ILE A 229 5.88 19.33 -8.98
N SER A 230 6.38 19.80 -10.12
CA SER A 230 5.69 20.78 -10.97
C SER A 230 4.27 20.29 -11.30
N GLU A 231 3.28 21.21 -11.30
CA GLU A 231 1.88 20.87 -11.50
C GLU A 231 1.65 20.10 -12.80
N ILE A 232 2.32 20.49 -13.89
CA ILE A 232 2.23 19.85 -15.21
C ILE A 232 2.80 18.42 -15.23
N LEU A 233 3.62 18.06 -14.23
CA LEU A 233 4.25 16.76 -14.08
C LEU A 233 3.55 15.90 -13.02
N THR A 234 2.39 16.31 -12.51
CA THR A 234 1.69 15.49 -11.52
C THR A 234 1.09 14.24 -12.13
N PHE A 235 0.86 13.22 -11.28
CA PHE A 235 0.24 11.95 -11.68
C PHE A 235 -1.06 12.17 -12.47
N HIS A 236 -1.92 13.08 -12.00
CA HIS A 236 -3.18 13.41 -12.67
C HIS A 236 -2.99 14.23 -13.95
N SER A 237 -2.07 15.19 -13.95
CA SER A 237 -1.80 16.00 -15.14
C SER A 237 -1.30 15.16 -16.32
N PHE A 238 -0.60 14.05 -16.07
CA PHE A 238 -0.29 13.07 -17.12
C PHE A 238 -1.56 12.54 -17.79
N PHE A 239 -2.54 12.07 -17.01
CA PHE A 239 -3.78 11.50 -17.55
C PHE A 239 -4.66 12.55 -18.23
N GLU A 240 -4.73 13.76 -17.68
CA GLU A 240 -5.41 14.87 -18.34
C GLU A 240 -4.78 15.19 -19.70
N ASN A 241 -3.45 15.15 -19.78
CA ASN A 241 -2.74 15.37 -21.04
C ASN A 241 -2.97 14.21 -22.03
N ASP A 242 -2.90 12.94 -21.59
CA ASP A 242 -3.19 11.78 -22.46
C ASP A 242 -4.61 11.87 -23.06
N ARG A 243 -5.61 12.30 -22.27
CA ARG A 243 -6.98 12.52 -22.77
C ARG A 243 -7.05 13.60 -23.86
N LYS A 244 -6.27 14.68 -23.72
CA LYS A 244 -6.18 15.74 -24.74
C LYS A 244 -5.51 15.22 -26.01
N MET A 245 -4.39 14.52 -25.86
CA MET A 245 -3.61 13.98 -26.97
C MET A 245 -4.34 12.84 -27.69
N LYS A 246 -5.26 12.14 -27.02
CA LYS A 246 -6.11 11.13 -27.66
C LYS A 246 -6.89 11.65 -28.86
N LYS A 247 -7.25 12.94 -28.88
CA LYS A 247 -7.93 13.56 -30.04
C LYS A 247 -7.00 13.80 -31.23
N GLN A 248 -5.69 13.72 -31.03
CA GLN A 248 -4.65 14.04 -32.02
C GLN A 248 -3.99 12.79 -32.62
N GLY A 249 -4.40 11.59 -32.22
CA GLY A 249 -3.88 10.31 -32.74
C GLY A 249 -2.81 9.66 -31.86
N ASN A 250 -2.44 8.42 -32.19
CA ASN A 250 -1.52 7.62 -31.36
C ASN A 250 -0.10 8.19 -31.32
N ASP A 251 0.40 8.75 -32.42
CA ASP A 251 1.76 9.31 -32.48
C ASP A 251 1.92 10.51 -31.54
N ALA A 252 0.92 11.41 -31.50
CA ALA A 252 0.90 12.53 -30.57
C ALA A 252 0.90 12.06 -29.11
N ARG A 253 0.14 11.00 -28.79
CA ARG A 253 0.14 10.41 -27.44
C ARG A 253 1.48 9.78 -27.08
N ILE A 254 2.09 9.03 -27.99
CA ILE A 254 3.40 8.41 -27.78
C ILE A 254 4.46 9.49 -27.55
N ASN A 255 4.43 10.57 -28.32
CA ASN A 255 5.34 11.72 -28.13
C ASN A 255 5.13 12.39 -26.77
N ALA A 256 3.88 12.62 -26.36
CA ALA A 256 3.58 13.19 -25.05
C ALA A 256 4.02 12.29 -23.88
N ILE A 257 3.87 10.96 -24.02
CA ILE A 257 4.38 9.99 -23.05
C ILE A 257 5.91 10.07 -22.96
N ASN A 258 6.59 10.12 -24.10
CA ASN A 258 8.04 10.27 -24.16
C ASN A 258 8.52 11.55 -23.48
N GLU A 259 7.88 12.67 -23.80
CA GLU A 259 8.20 13.97 -23.21
C GLU A 259 8.00 13.94 -21.69
N TYR A 260 6.91 13.33 -21.21
CA TYR A 260 6.65 13.17 -19.78
C TYR A 260 7.74 12.33 -19.08
N ILE A 261 8.10 11.18 -19.66
CA ILE A 261 9.16 10.31 -19.12
C ILE A 261 10.50 11.06 -19.10
N TRP A 262 10.82 11.77 -20.17
CA TRP A 262 12.05 12.54 -20.29
C TRP A 262 12.12 13.64 -19.24
N ASN A 263 11.08 14.46 -19.11
CA ASN A 263 10.96 15.51 -18.10
C ASN A 263 11.09 14.94 -16.68
N MET A 264 10.50 13.78 -16.41
CA MET A 264 10.62 13.13 -15.10
C MET A 264 12.02 12.62 -14.78
N ASN A 265 12.82 12.31 -15.79
CA ASN A 265 14.16 11.80 -15.65
C ASN A 265 15.25 12.87 -15.78
N ASP A 266 14.89 14.09 -16.18
CA ASP A 266 15.83 15.20 -16.27
C ASP A 266 16.43 15.51 -14.88
N LYS A 267 17.76 15.49 -14.83
CA LYS A 267 18.57 15.72 -13.62
C LYS A 267 18.49 17.17 -13.14
N SER A 268 18.01 18.09 -13.97
CA SER A 268 17.76 19.50 -13.58
C SER A 268 16.74 19.59 -12.44
N PHE A 269 15.72 18.71 -12.42
CA PHE A 269 14.72 18.62 -11.37
C PHE A 269 15.31 18.26 -10.00
N LEU A 270 16.37 17.44 -9.95
CA LEU A 270 17.07 17.10 -8.70
C LEU A 270 17.86 18.28 -8.12
N ARG A 271 18.12 19.34 -8.91
CA ARG A 271 18.80 20.55 -8.45
C ARG A 271 17.83 21.59 -7.88
N GLN A 272 16.59 21.63 -8.36
CA GLN A 272 15.56 22.55 -7.86
C GLN A 272 15.12 22.22 -6.43
N GLY A 273 15.11 20.95 -6.02
CA GLY A 273 14.86 20.54 -4.62
C GLY A 273 15.96 20.91 -3.61
N LYS A 274 17.07 21.53 -4.06
CA LYS A 274 18.14 22.06 -3.19
C LYS A 274 18.04 23.57 -2.95
N ILE A 275 17.11 24.26 -3.59
CA ILE A 275 16.92 25.71 -3.47
C ILE A 275 15.50 25.93 -2.99
N ASN A 276 15.29 25.82 -1.68
CA ASN A 276 14.24 26.46 -0.88
C ASN A 276 14.56 26.21 0.59
#